data_AF-A0A7D4FVT1-F1
#
_entry.id   AF-A0A7D4FVT1-F1
#
_cell.length_a   1.000
_cell.length_b   1.000
_cell.length_c   1.000
_cell.angle_alpha   90.00
_cell.angle_beta   90.00
_cell.angle_gamma   90.00
#
_symmetry.space_group_name_H-M   'P 1'
#
loop_
_entity.id
_entity.type
_entity.pdbx_description
1 polymer ?
#
loop_
_entity_poly.entity_id
_entity_poly.type
_entity_poly.pdbx_seq_one_letter_code
_entity_poly.pdbx_strand_id
1 'polypeptide(L)'
;MRYDYSRLLLNNNTIGCIGNGQRLYIHFDTIYKDKKIAELYHVIGKSRVKDNVCCFTGNIHISRFKQLDAEFYPIKRYKMFAKYEFKEDTKQYGAGLFSGQLESDFFIYIKTLSIWMKYIVKWMVIIIISMKEYGNHIKLML
;
A
#
# COMPACT_ATOMS: atom_id res chain seq x y z
N MET A 1 5.13 6.50 14.69
CA MET A 1 4.63 5.10 14.65
C MET A 1 5.63 4.07 15.23
N ARG A 2 5.16 2.99 15.89
CA ARG A 2 6.01 2.00 16.61
C ARG A 2 6.66 0.90 15.75
N TYR A 3 6.07 0.52 14.62
CA TYR A 3 6.55 -0.58 13.77
C TYR A 3 6.90 -0.10 12.34
N ASP A 4 7.53 -0.98 11.56
CA ASP A 4 7.72 -0.83 10.12
C ASP A 4 6.63 -1.63 9.38
N TYR A 5 5.82 -0.92 8.60
CA TYR A 5 4.67 -1.48 7.88
C TYR A 5 4.94 -1.76 6.40
N SER A 6 6.19 -1.62 5.94
CA SER A 6 6.60 -1.91 4.55
C SER A 6 6.13 -3.29 4.08
N ARG A 7 6.28 -4.32 4.93
CA ARG A 7 5.84 -5.70 4.65
C ARG A 7 4.33 -5.86 4.50
N LEU A 8 3.54 -5.02 5.17
CA LEU A 8 2.09 -5.00 4.91
C LEU A 8 1.86 -4.49 3.49
N LEU A 9 2.50 -3.38 3.11
CA LEU A 9 2.27 -2.77 1.80
C LEU A 9 2.79 -3.62 0.61
N LEU A 10 3.87 -4.38 0.80
CA LEU A 10 4.58 -5.08 -0.28
C LEU A 10 3.87 -6.34 -0.80
N ASN A 11 2.95 -6.93 -0.03
CA ASN A 11 2.50 -8.31 -0.28
C ASN A 11 1.42 -8.44 -1.38
N ASN A 12 1.15 -7.36 -2.13
CA ASN A 12 -0.08 -7.24 -2.90
C ASN A 12 0.10 -6.58 -4.27
N ASN A 13 -0.38 -7.26 -5.31
CA ASN A 13 -0.76 -6.61 -6.55
C ASN A 13 -2.06 -5.84 -6.30
N THR A 14 -2.00 -4.52 -6.41
CA THR A 14 -3.17 -3.67 -6.17
C THR A 14 -3.90 -3.42 -7.48
N ILE A 15 -5.23 -3.53 -7.45
CA ILE A 15 -6.09 -3.26 -8.60
C ILE A 15 -6.89 -1.98 -8.27
N GLY A 16 -6.72 -0.96 -9.11
CA GLY A 16 -7.49 0.27 -9.10
C GLY A 16 -8.25 0.48 -10.41
N CYS A 17 -8.97 1.60 -10.48
CA CYS A 17 -9.63 2.06 -11.70
C CYS A 17 -9.25 3.52 -11.98
N ILE A 18 -8.91 3.83 -13.22
CA ILE A 18 -8.59 5.18 -13.70
C ILE A 18 -9.61 5.64 -14.76
N GLY A 19 -9.85 6.96 -14.84
CA GLY A 19 -10.70 7.57 -15.87
C GLY A 19 -12.08 6.91 -16.02
N ASN A 20 -12.42 6.49 -17.24
CA ASN A 20 -13.70 5.82 -17.59
C ASN A 20 -13.80 4.37 -17.08
N GLY A 21 -13.22 4.04 -15.92
CA GLY A 21 -13.24 2.69 -15.35
C GLY A 21 -12.21 1.73 -15.94
N GLN A 22 -11.13 2.26 -16.55
CA GLN A 22 -10.02 1.42 -17.03
C GLN A 22 -9.29 0.80 -15.83
N ARG A 23 -8.95 -0.48 -15.92
CA ARG A 23 -8.21 -1.17 -14.86
C ARG A 23 -6.78 -0.68 -14.80
N LEU A 24 -6.38 -0.26 -13.60
CA LEU A 24 -5.01 0.06 -13.23
C LEU A 24 -4.48 -1.09 -12.38
N TYR A 25 -3.40 -1.71 -12.81
CA TYR A 25 -2.66 -2.67 -12.00
C TYR A 25 -1.42 -1.99 -11.44
N ILE A 26 -1.17 -2.16 -10.15
CA ILE A 26 0.03 -1.64 -9.47
C ILE A 26 0.77 -2.81 -8.85
N HIS A 27 2.04 -2.92 -9.20
CA HIS A 27 3.00 -3.84 -8.61
C HIS A 27 4.07 -3.03 -7.86
N PHE A 28 4.35 -3.40 -6.62
CA PHE A 28 5.40 -2.78 -5.83
C PHE A 28 6.65 -3.66 -5.88
N ASP A 29 7.73 -3.16 -6.49
CA ASP A 29 9.02 -3.83 -6.50
C ASP A 29 9.71 -3.68 -5.13
N THR A 30 9.59 -2.49 -4.51
CA THR A 30 10.21 -2.20 -3.22
C THR A 30 9.43 -1.13 -2.47
N ILE A 31 9.30 -1.33 -1.15
CA ILE A 31 8.76 -0.33 -0.22
C ILE A 31 9.68 -0.26 0.99
N TYR A 32 10.09 0.95 1.36
CA TYR A 32 10.90 1.17 2.56
C TYR A 32 10.45 2.42 3.32
N LYS A 33 10.56 2.35 4.64
CA LYS A 33 10.20 3.45 5.53
C LYS A 33 11.20 4.59 5.43
N ASP A 34 10.72 5.82 5.47
CA ASP A 34 11.58 6.99 5.57
C ASP A 34 12.35 7.02 6.90
N LYS A 35 13.60 7.50 6.87
CA LYS A 35 14.49 7.51 8.04
C LYS A 35 14.16 8.61 9.05
N LYS A 36 13.47 9.67 8.63
CA LYS A 36 13.18 10.88 9.42
C LYS A 36 11.69 11.01 9.71
N ILE A 37 10.83 10.65 8.77
CA ILE A 37 9.37 10.82 8.85
C ILE A 37 8.74 9.44 9.07
N ALA A 38 8.27 9.16 10.28
CA ALA A 38 7.85 7.82 10.67
C ALA A 38 6.59 7.31 9.93
N GLU A 39 5.82 8.22 9.35
CA GLU A 39 4.57 7.98 8.63
C GLU A 39 4.77 7.81 7.11
N LEU A 40 5.97 8.12 6.61
CA LEU A 40 6.28 8.16 5.18
C LEU A 40 7.01 6.88 4.74
N TYR A 41 6.60 6.37 3.59
CA TYR A 41 7.19 5.21 2.94
C TYR A 41 7.48 5.55 1.48
N HIS A 42 8.68 5.21 1.04
CA HIS A 42 9.12 5.35 -0.35
C HIS A 42 8.82 4.07 -1.11
N VAL A 43 8.41 4.21 -2.36
CA VAL A 43 7.94 3.13 -3.22
C VAL A 43 8.63 3.18 -4.56
N ILE A 44 9.06 2.02 -5.03
CA ILE A 44 9.46 1.75 -6.41
C ILE A 44 8.56 0.63 -6.93
N GLY A 45 8.02 0.79 -8.13
CA GLY A 45 7.12 -0.19 -8.69
C GLY A 45 6.80 0.02 -10.15
N LYS A 46 5.80 -0.73 -10.62
CA LYS A 46 5.32 -0.71 -12.00
C LYS A 46 3.81 -0.63 -12.03
N SER A 47 3.29 0.23 -12.87
CA SER A 47 1.88 0.27 -13.22
C SER A 47 1.65 -0.55 -14.48
N ARG A 48 0.39 -0.97 -14.70
CA ARG A 48 -0.07 -1.41 -16.00
C ARG A 48 -1.47 -0.88 -16.25
N VAL A 49 -1.63 -0.19 -17.37
CA VAL A 49 -2.91 0.27 -17.91
C VAL A 49 -3.05 -0.33 -19.31
N LYS A 50 -4.06 -1.17 -19.52
CA LYS A 50 -4.17 -2.01 -20.74
C LYS A 50 -2.88 -2.82 -20.93
N ASP A 51 -2.12 -2.57 -21.99
CA ASP A 51 -0.85 -3.24 -22.29
C ASP A 51 0.37 -2.35 -22.06
N ASN A 52 0.17 -1.12 -21.59
CA ASN A 52 1.25 -0.22 -21.27
C ASN A 52 1.72 -0.45 -19.84
N VAL A 53 3.00 -0.77 -19.67
CA VAL A 53 3.65 -0.95 -18.37
C VAL A 53 4.62 0.20 -18.17
N CYS A 54 4.46 0.94 -17.08
CA CYS A 54 5.35 2.05 -16.76
C CYS A 54 6.00 1.86 -15.39
N CYS A 55 7.29 2.15 -15.30
CA CYS A 55 7.97 2.21 -14.00
C CYS A 55 7.56 3.50 -13.29
N PHE A 56 7.36 3.44 -11.97
CA PHE A 56 7.08 4.60 -11.14
C PHE A 56 7.93 4.64 -9.88
N THR A 57 8.09 5.85 -9.36
CA THR A 57 8.57 6.09 -8.00
C THR A 57 7.55 6.93 -7.26
N GLY A 58 7.50 6.83 -5.95
CA GLY A 58 6.56 7.64 -5.20
C GLY A 58 6.52 7.33 -3.72
N ASN A 59 5.44 7.77 -3.08
CA ASN A 59 5.33 7.77 -1.64
C ASN A 59 3.96 7.28 -1.18
N ILE A 60 3.95 6.61 -0.03
CA ILE A 60 2.75 6.31 0.75
C ILE A 60 2.90 6.99 2.11
N HIS A 61 1.93 7.83 2.46
CA HIS A 61 1.85 8.51 3.73
C HIS A 61 0.72 7.92 4.58
N ILE A 62 1.08 7.13 5.58
CA ILE A 62 0.10 6.51 6.48
C ILE A 62 -0.47 7.60 7.40
N SER A 63 -1.78 7.80 7.33
CA SER A 63 -2.46 8.85 8.07
C SER A 63 -2.93 8.37 9.45
N ARG A 64 -3.56 7.19 9.51
CA ARG A 64 -4.08 6.64 10.78
C ARG A 64 -4.38 5.16 10.71
N PHE A 65 -4.57 4.57 11.88
CA PHE A 65 -5.08 3.22 12.08
C PHE A 65 -6.43 3.28 12.80
N LYS A 66 -7.34 2.37 12.44
CA LYS A 66 -8.59 2.13 13.17
C LYS A 66 -8.64 0.67 13.59
N GLN A 67 -8.78 0.38 14.88
CA GLN A 67 -9.10 -0.97 15.31
C GLN A 67 -10.54 -1.28 14.89
N LEU A 68 -10.75 -2.46 14.30
CA LEU A 68 -12.05 -2.99 13.95
C LEU A 68 -12.41 -4.13 14.89
N ASP A 69 -13.70 -4.40 15.03
CA ASP A 69 -14.15 -5.60 15.74
C ASP A 69 -13.65 -6.84 15.00
N ALA A 70 -13.20 -7.83 15.77
CA ALA A 70 -12.73 -9.11 15.28
C ALA A 70 -13.58 -10.20 15.91
N GLU A 71 -14.11 -11.10 15.09
CA GLU A 71 -14.96 -12.21 15.54
C GLU A 71 -14.18 -13.25 16.38
N PHE A 72 -12.85 -13.31 16.23
CA PHE A 72 -12.02 -14.35 16.83
C PHE A 72 -10.96 -13.78 17.78
N TYR A 73 -11.11 -14.03 19.09
CA TYR A 73 -10.07 -13.80 20.08
C TYR A 73 -8.95 -14.85 19.95
N PRO A 74 -7.64 -14.51 20.10
CA PRO A 74 -7.04 -13.22 20.48
C PRO A 74 -6.58 -12.38 19.27
N ILE A 75 -7.21 -12.50 18.11
CA ILE A 75 -6.80 -11.81 16.88
C ILE A 75 -7.38 -10.39 16.89
N LYS A 76 -6.53 -9.37 16.75
CA LYS A 76 -6.98 -7.99 16.59
C LYS A 76 -6.97 -7.60 15.12
N ARG A 77 -8.09 -7.08 14.62
CA ARG A 77 -8.21 -6.53 13.26
C ARG A 77 -7.99 -5.03 13.27
N TYR A 78 -7.24 -4.53 12.30
CA TYR A 78 -7.00 -3.11 12.10
C TYR A 78 -7.21 -2.76 10.64
N LYS A 79 -7.64 -1.51 10.42
CA LYS A 79 -7.66 -0.86 9.11
C LYS A 79 -6.67 0.29 9.10
N MET A 80 -5.75 0.28 8.15
CA MET A 80 -4.83 1.36 7.83
C MET A 80 -5.45 2.28 6.79
N PHE A 81 -5.33 3.58 7.01
CA PHE A 81 -5.69 4.63 6.04
C PHE A 81 -4.42 5.40 5.66
N ALA A 82 -4.16 5.50 4.36
CA ALA A 82 -3.01 6.20 3.81
C ALA A 82 -3.38 7.03 2.59
N LYS A 83 -2.51 7.97 2.25
CA LYS A 83 -2.51 8.66 0.95
C LYS A 83 -1.31 8.18 0.15
N TYR A 84 -1.44 8.13 -1.17
CA TYR A 84 -0.31 7.79 -2.04
C TYR A 84 -0.17 8.82 -3.16
N GLU A 85 1.06 8.93 -3.66
CA GLU A 85 1.41 9.64 -4.88
C GLU A 85 2.49 8.84 -5.61
N PHE A 86 2.21 8.42 -6.85
CA PHE A 86 3.11 7.64 -7.70
C PHE A 86 3.31 8.38 -9.02
N LYS A 87 4.58 8.64 -9.34
CA LYS A 87 4.99 9.34 -10.55
C LYS A 87 5.68 8.35 -11.48
N GLU A 88 5.07 8.11 -12.63
CA GLU A 88 5.67 7.30 -13.68
C GLU A 88 6.85 8.02 -14.33
N ASP A 89 7.77 7.23 -14.88
CA ASP A 89 8.90 7.73 -15.66
C ASP A 89 8.39 8.39 -16.95
N THR A 90 8.56 9.71 -17.02
CA THR A 90 8.07 10.55 -18.13
C THR A 90 8.73 10.23 -19.48
N LYS A 91 9.78 9.39 -19.51
CA LYS A 91 10.37 8.89 -20.75
C LYS A 91 9.59 7.74 -21.38
N GLN A 92 8.68 7.14 -20.62
CA GLN A 92 7.85 6.02 -21.08
C GLN A 92 6.54 6.56 -21.65
N TYR A 93 6.08 5.97 -22.75
CA TYR A 93 4.85 6.38 -23.41
C TYR A 93 3.66 6.30 -22.43
N GLY A 94 2.81 7.32 -22.42
CA GLY A 94 1.61 7.33 -21.59
C GLY A 94 1.87 7.48 -20.10
N ALA A 95 3.05 7.97 -19.70
CA ALA A 95 3.38 8.24 -18.32
C ALA A 95 2.46 9.31 -17.70
N GLY A 96 2.16 9.13 -16.42
CA GLY A 96 1.30 9.99 -15.63
C GLY A 96 1.64 10.02 -14.15
N LEU A 97 0.73 10.63 -13.39
CA LEU A 97 0.78 10.77 -11.94
C LEU A 97 -0.48 10.16 -11.36
N PHE A 98 -0.33 9.19 -10.45
CA PHE A 98 -1.44 8.63 -9.68
C PHE A 98 -1.40 9.19 -8.28
N SER A 99 -2.53 9.66 -7.78
CA SER A 99 -2.65 10.04 -6.38
C SER A 99 -4.03 9.71 -5.83
N GLY A 100 -4.07 9.34 -4.55
CA GLY A 100 -5.33 8.89 -3.96
C GLY A 100 -5.22 8.42 -2.53
N GLN A 101 -6.25 7.68 -2.11
CA GLN A 101 -6.29 7.01 -0.82
C GLN A 101 -6.04 5.52 -0.98
N LEU A 102 -5.30 4.97 -0.02
CA LEU A 102 -5.05 3.55 0.14
C LEU A 102 -5.62 3.11 1.49
N GLU A 103 -6.49 2.11 1.45
CA GLU A 103 -6.96 1.41 2.64
C GLU A 103 -6.44 -0.02 2.65
N SER A 104 -6.04 -0.51 3.83
CA SER A 104 -5.60 -1.89 4.02
C SER A 104 -6.11 -2.42 5.34
N ASP A 105 -6.80 -3.56 5.30
CA ASP A 105 -7.08 -4.34 6.49
C ASP A 105 -5.89 -5.26 6.81
N PHE A 106 -5.57 -5.41 8.09
CA PHE A 106 -4.56 -6.32 8.58
C PHE A 106 -4.90 -6.88 9.96
N PHE A 107 -4.37 -8.06 10.27
CA PHE A 107 -4.57 -8.73 11.54
C PHE A 107 -3.25 -8.79 12.31
N ILE A 108 -3.35 -8.58 13.62
CA ILE A 108 -2.26 -8.81 14.56
C ILE A 108 -2.65 -10.01 15.41
N TYR A 109 -1.82 -11.05 15.39
CA TYR A 109 -1.90 -12.14 16.35
C TYR A 109 -0.66 -12.16 17.23
N ILE A 110 -0.86 -12.36 18.53
CA ILE A 110 0.22 -12.59 19.47
C ILE A 110 0.40 -14.10 19.57
N LYS A 111 1.49 -14.63 19.01
CA LYS A 111 1.85 -16.04 19.23
C LYS A 111 2.76 -16.13 20.44
N THR A 112 2.23 -16.62 21.55
CA THR A 112 3.05 -17.01 22.71
C THR A 112 3.63 -18.38 22.44
N LEU A 113 4.96 -18.49 22.32
CA LEU A 113 5.67 -19.76 22.35
C LEU A 113 6.35 -19.86 23.73
N SER A 114 5.79 -20.68 24.61
CA SER A 114 6.52 -21.21 25.76
C SER A 114 7.56 -22.18 25.18
N ILE A 115 8.86 -21.95 25.37
CA ILE A 115 9.59 -22.27 26.60
C ILE A 115 10.63 -21.14 26.80
N TRP A 116 10.42 -20.28 27.81
CA TRP A 116 11.23 -19.10 28.21
C TRP A 116 11.14 -17.85 27.29
N MET A 117 9.94 -17.25 27.26
CA MET A 117 9.59 -15.84 26.94
C MET A 117 10.41 -15.10 25.86
N LYS A 118 10.30 -15.56 24.61
CA LYS A 118 10.43 -14.69 23.43
C LYS A 118 9.05 -14.51 22.79
N TYR A 119 8.52 -13.28 22.81
CA TYR A 119 7.33 -12.94 22.02
C TYR A 119 7.72 -12.88 20.54
N ILE A 120 7.17 -13.78 19.73
CA ILE A 120 7.27 -13.70 18.27
C ILE A 120 5.95 -13.16 17.75
N VAL A 121 5.90 -11.87 17.44
CA VAL A 121 4.80 -11.28 16.67
C VAL A 121 5.01 -11.70 15.22
N LYS A 122 4.24 -12.68 14.78
CA LYS A 122 4.22 -13.10 13.38
C LYS A 122 2.99 -12.45 12.75
N TRP A 123 3.15 -11.90 11.56
CA TRP A 123 2.10 -11.15 10.85
C TRP A 123 1.55 -12.06 9.76
N MET A 124 0.25 -12.30 9.75
CA MET A 124 -0.45 -12.92 8.62
C MET A 124 -1.43 -11.88 8.14
N VAL A 125 -1.19 -11.40 6.93
CA VAL A 125 -1.89 -10.26 6.38
C VAL A 125 -2.78 -10.76 5.26
N ILE A 126 -4.08 -10.84 5.53
CA ILE A 126 -5.08 -10.89 4.46
C ILE A 126 -5.35 -9.43 4.12
N ILE A 127 -4.77 -8.97 3.03
CA ILE A 127 -4.81 -7.57 2.65
C ILE A 127 -5.78 -7.42 1.50
N ILE A 128 -6.89 -6.74 1.77
CA ILE A 128 -7.68 -6.12 0.71
C ILE A 128 -7.15 -4.70 0.60
N ILE A 129 -6.29 -4.43 -0.39
CA ILE A 129 -5.90 -3.06 -0.72
C ILE A 129 -6.96 -2.51 -1.64
N SER A 130 -7.65 -1.47 -1.19
CA SER A 130 -8.49 -0.64 -2.04
C SER A 130 -7.77 0.68 -2.27
N MET A 131 -7.43 0.95 -3.53
CA MET A 131 -6.93 2.25 -3.96
C MET A 131 -8.07 3.01 -4.63
N LYS A 132 -8.39 4.19 -4.09
CA LYS A 132 -9.37 5.10 -4.68
C LYS A 132 -8.65 6.37 -5.12
N GLU A 133 -8.68 6.62 -6.43
CA GLU A 133 -8.16 7.85 -7.03
C GLU A 133 -9.12 9.01 -6.79
N TYR A 134 -8.55 10.21 -6.65
CA TYR A 134 -9.32 11.46 -6.63
C TYR A 134 -9.05 12.24 -7.92
N GLY A 135 -10.04 12.29 -8.83
CA GLY A 135 -10.13 13.31 -9.87
C GLY A 135 -9.48 13.02 -11.23
N ASN A 136 -10.11 13.57 -12.28
CA ASN A 136 -9.87 13.43 -13.73
C ASN A 136 -8.52 13.98 -14.28
N HIS A 137 -7.44 13.95 -13.51
CA HIS A 137 -6.17 14.58 -13.95
C HIS A 137 -5.08 13.56 -14.23
N ILE A 138 -5.34 12.61 -15.13
CA ILE A 138 -4.24 12.03 -15.89
C ILE A 138 -3.79 13.09 -16.88
N LYS A 139 -2.79 13.88 -16.49
CA LYS A 139 -2.00 14.61 -17.47
C LYS A 139 -1.07 13.57 -18.10
N LEU A 140 -1.59 12.83 -19.09
CA LEU A 140 -0.76 12.06 -20.00
C LEU A 140 0.20 13.08 -20.62
N MET A 141 1.48 13.01 -20.24
CA MET A 141 2.51 13.67 -21.04
C MET A 141 2.65 12.81 -22.29
N LEU A 142 1.92 13.20 -23.33
CA LEU A 142 2.15 12.75 -24.71
C LEU A 142 3.47 13.34 -25.21
#